data_AF-K2PMV9-F1
#
_entry.id   AF-K2PMV9-F1
#
_cell.length_a   1.000
_cell.length_b   1.000
_cell.length_c   1.000
_cell.angle_alpha   90.00
_cell.angle_beta   90.00
_cell.angle_gamma   90.00
#
_symmetry.space_group_name_H-M   'P 1'
#
loop_
_entity.id
_entity.type
_entity.pdbx_description
1 polymer ?
#
loop_
_entity_poly.entity_id
_entity_poly.type
_entity_poly.pdbx_seq_one_letter_code
_entity_poly.pdbx_strand_id
1 'polypeptide(L)'
;MKNLKMSIAAVLLLAVSFTNAEEKKKMNHDHEDMKMDHSKMTTMKNDAKTETILSDYFNLKNALVADDTKKAAQAGSKLVVSLKAFDTDSYSKENQEELKEIIEDAV
;
A
#
# COMPACT_ATOMS: atom_id res chain seq x y z
N MET A 1 6.34 21.43 -23.03
CA MET A 1 7.12 20.19 -23.24
C MET A 1 8.28 20.01 -22.23
N LYS A 2 8.15 20.46 -20.97
CA LYS A 2 9.20 20.25 -19.95
C LYS A 2 8.91 19.04 -19.05
N ASN A 3 7.64 18.66 -18.95
CA ASN A 3 7.10 17.69 -18.00
C ASN A 3 7.07 16.26 -18.58
N LEU A 4 7.04 16.15 -19.92
CA LEU A 4 7.03 14.86 -20.61
C LEU A 4 8.39 14.16 -20.55
N LYS A 5 9.49 14.93 -20.50
CA LYS A 5 10.86 14.39 -20.42
C LYS A 5 11.20 13.86 -19.01
N MET A 6 10.69 14.49 -17.94
CA MET A 6 10.85 13.98 -16.58
C MET A 6 10.09 12.67 -16.34
N SER A 7 8.88 12.55 -16.90
CA SER A 7 8.06 11.33 -16.76
C SER A 7 8.67 10.12 -17.44
N ILE A 8 9.26 10.28 -18.64
CA ILE A 8 9.93 9.18 -19.36
C ILE A 8 11.19 8.70 -18.62
N ALA A 9 11.94 9.60 -17.99
CA ALA A 9 13.13 9.23 -17.20
C ALA A 9 12.78 8.38 -15.97
N ALA A 10 11.67 8.68 -15.29
CA ALA A 10 11.19 7.90 -14.15
C ALA A 10 10.69 6.50 -14.55
N VAL A 11 10.01 6.38 -15.69
CA VAL A 11 9.53 5.09 -16.23
C VAL A 11 10.70 4.20 -16.69
N LEU A 12 11.74 4.79 -17.28
CA LEU A 12 12.94 4.05 -17.68
C LEU A 12 13.73 3.52 -16.47
N LEU A 13 13.84 4.28 -15.38
CA LEU A 13 14.51 3.85 -14.14
C LEU A 13 13.84 2.63 -13.49
N LEU A 14 12.52 2.51 -13.58
CA LEU A 14 11.75 1.36 -13.07
C LEU A 14 11.96 0.09 -13.92
N ALA A 15 12.23 0.21 -15.22
CA ALA A 15 12.42 -0.96 -16.09
C ALA A 15 13.79 -1.63 -15.87
N VAL A 16 14.83 -0.87 -15.55
CA VAL A 16 16.20 -1.43 -15.37
C VAL A 16 16.35 -2.22 -14.07
N SER A 17 15.46 -2.06 -13.09
CA SER A 17 15.47 -2.88 -11.87
C SER A 17 14.93 -4.30 -12.07
N PHE A 18 14.30 -4.61 -13.21
CA PHE A 18 13.73 -5.94 -13.47
C PHE A 18 14.64 -6.90 -14.26
N THR A 19 15.82 -6.47 -14.73
CA THR A 19 16.68 -7.30 -15.58
C THR A 19 17.93 -7.88 -14.90
N ASN A 20 18.05 -7.79 -13.57
CA ASN A 20 19.16 -8.40 -12.82
C ASN A 20 18.69 -9.55 -11.91
N ALA A 21 17.95 -10.50 -12.47
CA ALA A 21 17.61 -11.74 -11.80
C ALA A 21 17.71 -12.91 -12.79
N GLU A 22 18.95 -13.26 -13.16
CA GLU A 22 19.21 -14.56 -13.77
C GLU A 22 19.09 -15.67 -12.71
N GLU A 23 18.24 -16.62 -13.08
CA GLU A 23 18.15 -18.01 -12.61
C GLU A 23 18.24 -18.27 -11.11
N LYS A 24 17.08 -18.37 -10.44
CA LYS A 24 16.87 -19.42 -9.43
C LYS A 24 15.48 -20.05 -9.51
N LYS A 25 15.52 -21.31 -9.96
CA LYS A 25 14.64 -22.45 -9.66
C LYS A 25 13.16 -22.15 -9.41
N LYS A 26 12.33 -22.77 -10.26
CA LYS A 26 10.91 -23.08 -9.99
C LYS A 26 10.78 -23.66 -8.58
N MET A 27 10.34 -22.84 -7.64
CA MET A 27 9.73 -23.31 -6.41
C MET A 27 8.24 -23.13 -6.64
N ASN A 28 7.49 -24.23 -6.61
CA ASN A 28 6.05 -24.18 -6.47
C ASN A 28 5.78 -23.38 -5.19
N HIS A 29 5.40 -22.12 -5.33
CA HIS A 29 4.68 -21.44 -4.29
C HIS A 29 3.23 -21.84 -4.52
N ASP A 30 2.82 -22.90 -3.84
CA ASP A 30 1.42 -22.98 -3.47
C ASP A 30 1.12 -21.66 -2.79
N HIS A 31 0.30 -20.83 -3.45
CA HIS A 31 -0.34 -19.69 -2.84
C HIS A 31 -1.28 -20.26 -1.78
N GLU A 32 -0.72 -20.76 -0.68
CA GLU A 32 -1.45 -20.84 0.57
C GLU A 32 -1.90 -19.41 0.82
N ASP A 33 -3.20 -19.24 0.68
CA ASP A 33 -3.99 -18.10 1.09
C ASP A 33 -3.45 -17.64 2.44
N MET A 34 -2.50 -16.70 2.43
CA MET A 34 -1.92 -16.11 3.63
C MET A 34 -3.02 -15.25 4.23
N LYS A 35 -3.98 -15.92 4.86
CA LYS A 35 -4.84 -15.34 5.87
C LYS A 35 -3.87 -14.80 6.90
N MET A 36 -3.61 -13.51 6.82
CA MET A 36 -3.03 -12.81 7.94
C MET A 36 -3.90 -13.14 9.13
N ASP A 37 -3.33 -13.87 10.06
CA ASP A 37 -3.89 -14.02 11.38
C ASP A 37 -3.85 -12.63 12.01
N HIS A 38 -4.93 -11.87 11.81
CA HIS A 38 -5.11 -10.52 12.36
C HIS A 38 -4.93 -10.52 13.88
N SER A 39 -5.03 -11.68 14.56
CA SER A 39 -4.76 -11.79 15.99
C SER A 39 -3.32 -11.40 16.35
N LYS A 40 -2.35 -11.51 15.43
CA LYS A 40 -0.95 -11.15 15.70
C LYS A 40 -0.64 -9.65 15.56
N MET A 41 -1.55 -8.89 14.95
CA MET A 41 -1.45 -7.43 14.85
C MET A 41 -1.92 -6.71 16.13
N THR A 42 -2.65 -7.42 17.00
CA THR A 42 -3.29 -6.90 18.21
C THR A 42 -2.34 -6.48 19.34
N THR A 43 -1.01 -6.67 19.19
CA THR A 43 -0.02 -6.28 20.22
C THR A 43 0.48 -4.84 20.09
N MET A 44 -0.12 -4.03 19.22
CA MET A 44 0.06 -2.58 19.27
C MET A 44 -1.22 -1.97 19.83
N LYS A 45 -1.12 -1.11 20.85
CA LYS A 45 -2.22 -0.25 21.32
C LYS A 45 -2.54 0.78 20.23
N ASN A 46 -2.96 0.32 19.07
CA ASN A 46 -3.32 1.13 17.94
C ASN A 46 -4.83 1.31 17.96
N ASP A 47 -5.27 2.53 17.63
CA ASP A 47 -6.67 2.82 17.37
C ASP A 47 -7.22 1.82 16.33
N ALA A 48 -8.45 1.35 16.51
CA ALA A 48 -9.12 0.43 15.58
C ALA A 48 -9.14 0.97 14.13
N LYS A 49 -9.13 2.30 13.96
CA LYS A 49 -9.01 2.96 12.66
C LYS A 49 -7.63 2.75 12.03
N THR A 50 -6.55 2.84 12.82
CA THR A 50 -5.18 2.59 12.35
C THR A 50 -4.99 1.12 11.96
N GLU A 51 -5.58 0.19 12.72
CA GLU A 51 -5.58 -1.23 12.37
C GLU A 51 -6.28 -1.47 11.02
N THR A 52 -7.41 -0.81 10.78
CA THR A 52 -8.16 -0.90 9.52
C THR A 52 -7.34 -0.41 8.33
N ILE A 53 -6.69 0.75 8.45
CA ILE A 53 -5.84 1.32 7.38
C ILE A 53 -4.69 0.37 7.03
N LEU A 54 -3.99 -0.15 8.04
CA LEU A 54 -2.89 -1.09 7.84
C LEU A 54 -3.36 -2.41 7.21
N SER A 55 -4.51 -2.94 7.64
CA SER A 55 -5.14 -4.10 7.02
C SER A 55 -5.44 -3.86 5.54
N ASP A 56 -6.07 -2.74 5.20
CA ASP A 56 -6.40 -2.40 3.81
C ASP A 56 -5.14 -2.22 2.94
N TYR A 57 -4.08 -1.62 3.48
CA TYR A 57 -2.78 -1.52 2.82
C TYR A 57 -2.18 -2.89 2.53
N PHE A 58 -2.16 -3.80 3.51
CA PHE A 58 -1.62 -5.14 3.29
C PHE A 58 -2.47 -5.94 2.30
N ASN A 59 -3.79 -5.78 2.31
CA ASN A 59 -4.67 -6.40 1.31
C ASN A 59 -4.35 -5.91 -0.11
N LEU A 60 -4.11 -4.60 -0.28
CA LEU A 60 -3.67 -4.04 -1.55
C LEU A 60 -2.31 -4.61 -1.97
N LYS A 61 -1.31 -4.58 -1.08
CA LYS A 61 0.02 -5.15 -1.33
C LYS A 61 -0.07 -6.61 -1.77
N ASN A 62 -0.85 -7.43 -1.06
CA ASN A 62 -0.97 -8.85 -1.37
C ASN A 62 -1.62 -9.08 -2.74
N ALA A 63 -2.64 -8.28 -3.10
CA ALA A 63 -3.26 -8.36 -4.42
C ALA A 63 -2.29 -7.95 -5.55
N LEU A 64 -1.46 -6.92 -5.32
CA LEU A 64 -0.42 -6.50 -6.28
C LEU A 64 0.68 -7.56 -6.44
N VAL A 65 1.14 -8.17 -5.35
CA VAL A 65 2.12 -9.27 -5.40
C VAL A 65 1.58 -10.49 -6.14
N ALA A 66 0.27 -10.74 -6.03
CA ALA A 66 -0.41 -11.83 -6.73
C ALA A 66 -0.79 -11.49 -8.18
N ASP A 67 -0.47 -10.29 -8.68
CA ASP A 67 -0.89 -9.78 -9.99
C ASP A 67 -2.43 -9.81 -10.21
N ASP A 68 -3.21 -9.76 -9.12
CA ASP A 68 -4.68 -9.78 -9.16
C ASP A 68 -5.21 -8.35 -9.27
N THR A 69 -5.19 -7.82 -10.49
CA THR A 69 -5.62 -6.44 -10.81
C THR A 69 -7.03 -6.10 -10.31
N LYS A 70 -7.96 -7.06 -10.33
CA LYS A 70 -9.34 -6.84 -9.87
C LYS A 70 -9.40 -6.71 -8.35
N LYS A 71 -8.75 -7.61 -7.61
CA LYS A 71 -8.67 -7.48 -6.15
C LYS A 71 -7.85 -6.27 -5.74
N ALA A 72 -6.79 -5.92 -6.47
CA ALA A 72 -5.99 -4.73 -6.20
C ALA A 72 -6.84 -3.46 -6.33
N ALA A 73 -7.66 -3.33 -7.39
CA ALA A 73 -8.58 -2.20 -7.53
C ALA A 73 -9.60 -2.12 -6.38
N GLN A 74 -10.13 -3.26 -5.93
CA GLN A 74 -11.06 -3.32 -4.80
C GLN A 74 -10.39 -2.95 -3.47
N ALA A 75 -9.21 -3.51 -3.20
CA ALA A 75 -8.45 -3.24 -1.98
C ALA A 75 -7.96 -1.79 -1.93
N GLY A 76 -7.48 -1.24 -3.05
CA GLY A 76 -7.10 0.16 -3.17
C GLY A 76 -8.27 1.11 -2.90
N SER A 77 -9.46 0.79 -3.44
CA SER A 77 -10.67 1.58 -3.16
C SER A 77 -11.04 1.58 -1.67
N LYS A 78 -10.85 0.45 -0.98
CA LYS A 78 -11.07 0.36 0.48
C LYS A 78 -10.05 1.19 1.26
N LEU A 79 -8.77 1.09 0.92
CA LEU A 79 -7.71 1.88 1.54
C LEU A 79 -7.99 3.39 1.45
N VAL A 80 -8.41 3.86 0.27
CA VAL A 80 -8.82 5.26 0.04
C VAL A 80 -9.96 5.68 0.98
N VAL A 81 -10.97 4.83 1.16
CA VAL A 81 -12.09 5.11 2.07
C VAL A 81 -11.62 5.18 3.52
N SER A 82 -10.77 4.24 3.94
CA SER A 82 -10.23 4.18 5.31
C SER A 82 -9.35 5.38 5.63
N LEU A 83 -8.52 5.84 4.68
CA LEU A 83 -7.71 7.06 4.83
C LEU A 83 -8.58 8.32 4.96
N LYS A 84 -9.61 8.47 4.11
CA LYS A 84 -10.55 9.61 4.18
C LYS A 84 -11.38 9.64 5.47
N ALA A 85 -11.58 8.49 6.11
CA ALA A 85 -12.31 8.37 7.38
C ALA A 85 -11.41 8.50 8.63
N PHE A 86 -10.10 8.63 8.45
CA PHE A 86 -9.16 8.81 9.53
C PHE A 86 -9.41 10.15 10.23
N ASP A 87 -9.51 10.12 11.55
CA ASP A 87 -9.79 11.32 12.34
C ASP A 87 -8.48 12.04 12.65
N THR A 88 -8.19 13.10 11.90
CA THR A 88 -7.03 13.94 12.17
C THR A 88 -7.26 14.87 13.34
N ASP A 89 -8.51 15.25 13.62
CA ASP A 89 -8.84 16.33 14.54
C ASP A 89 -8.56 15.96 15.99
N SER A 90 -8.48 14.66 16.31
CA SER A 90 -8.05 14.16 17.61
C SER A 90 -6.58 14.37 17.95
N TYR A 91 -5.74 14.79 16.98
CA TYR A 91 -4.30 14.99 17.15
C TYR A 91 -3.93 16.46 17.44
N SER A 92 -2.68 16.70 17.85
CA SER A 92 -2.16 18.05 18.03
C SER A 92 -2.19 18.83 16.72
N LYS A 93 -2.23 20.17 16.78
CA LYS A 93 -2.26 21.03 15.58
C LYS A 93 -1.07 20.78 14.64
N GLU A 94 0.12 20.58 15.22
CA GLU A 94 1.33 20.25 14.48
C GLU A 94 1.16 18.94 13.69
N ASN A 95 0.60 17.91 14.33
CA ASN A 95 0.38 16.62 13.68
C ASN A 95 -0.82 16.63 12.71
N GLN A 96 -1.81 17.49 12.94
CA GLN A 96 -2.99 17.61 12.07
C GLN A 96 -2.61 18.00 10.64
N GLU A 97 -1.69 18.96 10.49
CA GLU A 97 -1.23 19.42 9.18
C GLU A 97 -0.47 18.32 8.45
N GLU A 98 0.51 17.70 9.11
CA GLU A 98 1.28 16.58 8.56
C GLU A 98 0.38 15.38 8.18
N LEU A 99 -0.57 15.02 9.05
CA LEU A 99 -1.51 13.92 8.76
C LEU A 99 -2.42 14.23 7.57
N LYS A 100 -2.86 15.48 7.42
CA LYS A 100 -3.68 15.90 6.27
C LYS A 100 -2.89 15.84 4.97
N GLU A 101 -1.64 16.31 4.97
CA GLU A 101 -0.74 16.22 3.82
C GLU A 101 -0.48 14.76 3.42
N ILE A 102 -0.16 13.89 4.39
CA ILE A 102 0.04 12.45 4.13
C ILE A 102 -1.21 11.80 3.54
N ILE A 103 -2.39 12.14 4.08
CA ILE A 103 -3.65 11.63 3.53
C ILE A 103 -3.84 12.14 2.11
N GLU A 104 -3.69 13.43 1.84
CA GLU A 104 -3.87 14.02 0.51
C GLU A 104 -2.92 13.41 -0.54
N ASP A 105 -1.65 13.18 -0.21
CA ASP A 105 -0.68 12.54 -1.11
C ASP A 105 -1.02 11.08 -1.43
N ALA A 106 -1.72 10.39 -0.53
CA ALA A 106 -2.04 8.98 -0.66
C ALA A 106 -3.32 8.68 -1.48
N VAL A 107 -4.19 9.68 -1.72
CA VAL A 107 -5.49 9.52 -2.41
C VAL A 107 -5.56 10.17 -3.78
#